data_AF-A0AAC8YRR7-F1
#
_entry.id   AF-A0AAC8YRR7-F1
#
_cell.length_a   1.000
_cell.length_b   1.000
_cell.length_c   1.000
_cell.angle_alpha   90.00
_cell.angle_beta   90.00
_cell.angle_gamma   90.00
#
_symmetry.space_group_name_H-M   'P 1'
#
loop_
_entity.id
_entity.type
_entity.pdbx_description
1 polymer ?
#
loop_
_entity_poly.entity_id
_entity_poly.type
_entity_poly.pdbx_seq_one_letter_code
_entity_poly.pdbx_strand_id
1 'polypeptide(L)'
;MKAFDEITQFTESQYRYIIGWLRDARGRRCRVVATGNPPTLAEGMWVVRYWAPWLDKSHPKPAASGELRWFTTIGGEDREVDACYVGPKGERPRSRTFIRSMLEDNPELMATGYAAQLESLPDEIRERLRYGSFEAGGKDDPWQVIPTGWIRQAQARWLATPPDLPMTAVAADIAQGGSDKTQIQSRREWWYSPFASYKGSETPDGPTAAGLIVRQMRDRCRVVVDAGGGYGGDTLTQLAHADVDCFGFKGGSGSTASTRDGLYGFANLRAQAVWQFREQLDPAYGARIALPPDAELEVDLAAYRYEIRAGGGGEDILVLPKDVMREQLGRSPDKGDTTIMLSASAISGLKRPKAAQERREQSRLRLQSVTSNSALKAKLRGKRR
;
A
#
# COMPACT_ATOMS: atom_id res chain seq x y z
N MET A 1 0.88 -37.75 10.80
CA MET A 1 0.18 -36.85 9.85
C MET A 1 -0.49 -35.75 10.65
N LYS A 2 -0.60 -34.54 10.12
CA LYS A 2 -1.51 -33.51 10.65
C LYS A 2 -2.52 -33.16 9.56
N ALA A 3 -3.77 -32.95 9.94
CA ALA A 3 -4.84 -32.59 9.02
C ALA A 3 -5.53 -31.33 9.54
N PHE A 4 -5.80 -30.41 8.62
CA PHE A 4 -6.61 -29.22 8.85
C PHE A 4 -7.80 -29.29 7.90
N ASP A 5 -8.97 -29.03 8.44
CA ASP A 5 -10.19 -28.86 7.66
C ASP A 5 -10.64 -27.41 7.75
N GLU A 6 -11.24 -26.88 6.69
CA GLU A 6 -11.54 -25.45 6.53
C GLU A 6 -10.33 -24.55 6.86
N ILE A 7 -9.19 -24.80 6.19
CA ILE A 7 -7.90 -24.15 6.46
C ILE A 7 -7.96 -22.61 6.48
N THR A 8 -8.89 -22.00 5.74
CA THR A 8 -9.09 -20.55 5.69
C THR A 8 -9.69 -19.96 6.96
N GLN A 9 -10.18 -20.78 7.88
CA GLN A 9 -10.66 -20.37 9.21
C GLN A 9 -9.54 -20.32 10.26
N PHE A 10 -8.33 -20.78 9.91
CA PHE A 10 -7.16 -20.70 10.78
C PHE A 10 -6.31 -19.50 10.41
N THR A 11 -5.70 -18.87 11.40
CA THR A 11 -4.66 -17.89 11.14
C THR A 11 -3.36 -18.59 10.70
N GLU A 12 -2.53 -17.88 9.93
CA GLU A 12 -1.23 -18.40 9.50
C GLU A 12 -0.36 -18.83 10.68
N SER A 13 -0.39 -18.09 11.78
CA SER A 13 0.38 -18.37 12.99
C SER A 13 -0.06 -19.67 13.65
N GLN A 14 -1.36 -19.93 13.75
CA GLN A 14 -1.90 -21.20 14.26
C GLN A 14 -1.44 -22.37 13.40
N TYR A 15 -1.60 -22.27 12.08
CA TYR A 15 -1.18 -23.31 11.15
C TYR A 15 0.32 -23.60 11.28
N ARG A 16 1.18 -22.56 11.19
CA ARG A 16 2.65 -22.69 11.27
C ARG A 16 3.11 -23.27 12.60
N TYR A 17 2.55 -22.80 13.71
CA TYR A 17 2.86 -23.30 15.05
C TYR A 17 2.57 -24.80 15.16
N ILE A 18 1.39 -25.22 14.71
CA ILE A 18 0.97 -26.62 14.76
C ILE A 18 1.87 -27.48 13.87
N ILE A 19 2.15 -27.10 12.62
CA ILE A 19 2.99 -27.91 11.72
C ILE A 19 4.48 -27.90 12.08
N GLY A 20 4.91 -26.96 12.93
CA GLY A 20 6.26 -26.94 13.49
C GLY A 20 6.59 -28.19 14.29
N TRP A 21 5.58 -28.84 14.89
CA TRP A 21 5.77 -30.06 15.67
C TRP A 21 5.69 -31.36 14.86
N LEU A 22 5.42 -31.28 13.56
CA LEU A 22 5.35 -32.46 12.69
C LEU A 22 6.75 -33.05 12.47
N ARG A 23 7.03 -34.20 13.10
CA ARG A 23 8.31 -34.90 13.06
C ARG A 23 8.13 -36.41 13.24
N ASP A 24 9.10 -37.18 12.77
CA ASP A 24 9.21 -38.61 13.04
C ASP A 24 10.66 -38.97 13.37
N ALA A 25 10.87 -39.71 14.45
CA ALA A 25 12.21 -40.09 14.92
C ALA A 25 12.88 -41.19 14.07
N ARG A 26 12.11 -41.89 13.21
CA ARG A 26 12.57 -43.02 12.39
C ARG A 26 12.69 -42.66 10.91
N GLY A 27 12.65 -41.36 10.58
CA GLY A 27 12.77 -40.87 9.21
C GLY A 27 11.57 -41.20 8.31
N ARG A 28 10.43 -41.63 8.88
CA ARG A 28 9.23 -41.93 8.09
C ARG A 28 8.62 -40.64 7.54
N ARG A 29 7.99 -40.78 6.37
CA ARG A 29 7.34 -39.66 5.69
C ARG A 29 6.27 -39.03 6.58
N CYS A 30 6.45 -37.75 6.86
CA CYS A 30 5.46 -36.91 7.52
C CYS A 30 4.73 -36.06 6.48
N ARG A 31 3.43 -35.83 6.68
CA ARG A 31 2.59 -35.01 5.79
C ARG A 31 1.63 -34.14 6.60
N VAL A 32 1.41 -32.93 6.10
CA VAL A 32 0.28 -32.07 6.44
C VAL A 32 -0.73 -32.15 5.30
N VAL A 33 -1.99 -32.35 5.62
CA VAL A 33 -3.11 -32.25 4.67
C VAL A 33 -3.97 -31.07 5.11
N ALA A 34 -4.34 -30.21 4.17
CA ALA A 34 -5.21 -29.08 4.43
C ALA A 34 -6.34 -29.11 3.39
N THR A 35 -7.58 -29.09 3.85
CA THR A 35 -8.79 -28.96 3.05
C THR A 35 -9.49 -27.65 3.40
N GLY A 36 -10.26 -27.11 2.48
CA GLY A 36 -11.03 -25.89 2.71
C GLY A 36 -11.42 -25.21 1.41
N ASN A 37 -12.37 -24.29 1.54
CA ASN A 37 -12.85 -23.47 0.45
C ASN A 37 -12.02 -22.19 0.30
N PRO A 38 -12.17 -21.41 -0.79
CA PRO A 38 -11.54 -20.10 -0.90
C PRO A 38 -11.87 -19.19 0.30
N PRO A 39 -10.92 -18.36 0.78
CA PRO A 39 -11.15 -17.53 1.95
C PRO A 39 -12.19 -16.46 1.67
N THR A 40 -13.09 -16.26 2.64
CA THR A 40 -14.12 -15.21 2.59
C THR A 40 -13.73 -13.96 3.38
N LEU A 41 -12.79 -14.09 4.31
CA LEU A 41 -12.31 -13.04 5.22
C LEU A 41 -10.80 -12.83 5.08
N ALA A 42 -10.32 -11.66 5.53
CA ALA A 42 -8.92 -11.25 5.43
C ALA A 42 -7.97 -12.22 6.16
N GLU A 43 -8.41 -12.76 7.31
CA GLU A 43 -7.66 -13.69 8.16
C GLU A 43 -7.33 -14.99 7.44
N GLY A 44 -8.11 -15.40 6.43
CA GLY A 44 -7.87 -16.59 5.61
C GLY A 44 -7.02 -16.34 4.37
N MET A 45 -6.73 -15.08 4.02
CA MET A 45 -6.04 -14.72 2.78
C MET A 45 -4.58 -15.19 2.72
N TRP A 46 -3.97 -15.53 3.86
CA TRP A 46 -2.64 -16.12 3.88
C TRP A 46 -2.57 -17.44 3.10
N VAL A 47 -3.68 -18.17 2.96
CA VAL A 47 -3.76 -19.40 2.15
C VAL A 47 -3.45 -19.09 0.69
N VAL A 48 -4.00 -18.00 0.14
CA VAL A 48 -3.71 -17.59 -1.25
C VAL A 48 -2.23 -17.28 -1.41
N ARG A 49 -1.60 -16.58 -0.46
CA ARG A 49 -0.15 -16.30 -0.50
C ARG A 49 0.70 -17.56 -0.32
N TYR A 50 0.33 -18.43 0.60
CA TYR A 50 1.10 -19.63 0.97
C TYR A 50 1.15 -20.67 -0.16
N TRP A 51 0.08 -20.71 -0.98
CA TRP A 51 -0.03 -21.51 -2.20
C TRP A 51 -0.10 -20.64 -3.48
N ALA A 52 0.52 -19.46 -3.46
CA ALA A 52 0.48 -18.50 -4.57
C ALA A 52 0.80 -19.09 -5.95
N PRO A 53 1.80 -19.98 -6.14
CA PRO A 53 2.08 -20.55 -7.46
C PRO A 53 0.89 -21.24 -8.11
N TRP A 54 -0.03 -21.81 -7.33
CA TRP A 54 -1.20 -22.53 -7.84
C TRP A 54 -2.49 -21.68 -7.87
N LEU A 55 -2.55 -20.64 -7.04
CA LEU A 55 -3.77 -19.87 -6.78
C LEU A 55 -3.76 -18.48 -7.38
N ASP A 56 -2.59 -17.85 -7.45
CA ASP A 56 -2.41 -16.50 -8.00
C ASP A 56 -2.10 -16.59 -9.51
N LYS A 57 -3.04 -16.14 -10.33
CA LYS A 57 -2.89 -16.11 -11.79
C LYS A 57 -1.78 -15.18 -12.28
N SER A 58 -1.38 -14.21 -11.45
CA SER A 58 -0.30 -13.27 -11.74
C SER A 58 1.08 -13.74 -11.25
N HIS A 59 1.15 -14.91 -10.60
CA HIS A 59 2.41 -15.44 -10.08
C HIS A 59 3.43 -15.59 -11.23
N PRO A 60 4.68 -15.11 -11.07
CA PRO A 60 5.66 -15.08 -12.17
C PRO A 60 6.05 -16.48 -12.67
N LYS A 61 5.84 -17.51 -11.85
CA LYS A 61 6.06 -18.92 -12.19
C LYS A 61 4.84 -19.74 -11.75
N PRO A 62 3.72 -19.76 -12.49
CA PRO A 62 2.53 -20.49 -12.08
C PRO A 62 2.79 -22.00 -12.09
N ALA A 63 2.07 -22.76 -11.25
CA ALA A 63 2.19 -24.19 -11.06
C ALA A 63 0.88 -24.89 -11.45
N ALA A 64 0.99 -26.06 -12.07
CA ALA A 64 -0.18 -26.89 -12.37
C ALA A 64 -0.78 -27.51 -11.10
N SER A 65 -2.09 -27.81 -11.12
CA SER A 65 -2.74 -28.57 -10.05
C SER A 65 -2.00 -29.89 -9.80
N GLY A 66 -1.66 -30.18 -8.55
CA GLY A 66 -0.89 -31.38 -8.16
C GLY A 66 0.62 -31.30 -8.41
N GLU A 67 1.13 -30.25 -9.05
CA GLU A 67 2.58 -30.04 -9.22
C GLU A 67 3.25 -29.88 -7.84
N LEU A 68 4.44 -30.48 -7.67
CA LEU A 68 5.19 -30.44 -6.43
C LEU A 68 6.25 -29.36 -6.48
N ARG A 69 6.21 -28.42 -5.52
CA ARG A 69 7.19 -27.33 -5.41
C ARG A 69 7.82 -27.29 -4.02
N TRP A 70 8.97 -26.65 -3.86
CA TRP A 70 9.77 -26.71 -2.64
C TRP A 70 9.96 -25.32 -2.03
N PHE A 71 9.69 -25.21 -0.74
CA PHE A 71 9.72 -23.93 -0.04
C PHE A 71 10.47 -24.02 1.27
N THR A 72 11.21 -22.98 1.61
CA THR A 72 11.79 -22.76 2.94
C THR A 72 11.50 -21.34 3.40
N THR A 73 11.68 -21.06 4.68
CA THR A 73 11.46 -19.72 5.25
C THR A 73 12.81 -19.06 5.53
N ILE A 74 13.09 -17.91 4.91
CA ILE A 74 14.33 -17.16 5.08
C ILE A 74 13.97 -15.76 5.57
N GLY A 75 14.43 -15.38 6.76
CA GLY A 75 14.12 -14.07 7.33
C GLY A 75 12.64 -13.84 7.62
N GLY A 76 11.87 -14.91 7.87
CA GLY A 76 10.42 -14.84 8.12
C GLY A 76 9.55 -14.91 6.85
N GLU A 77 10.15 -14.85 5.67
CA GLU A 77 9.44 -14.94 4.39
C GLU A 77 9.62 -16.32 3.75
N ASP A 78 8.52 -16.88 3.21
CA ASP A 78 8.60 -18.11 2.44
C ASP A 78 9.21 -17.84 1.06
N ARG A 79 10.16 -18.66 0.66
CA ARG A 79 10.80 -18.61 -0.65
C ARG A 79 10.76 -19.98 -1.32
N GLU A 80 10.42 -19.97 -2.60
CA GLU A 80 10.56 -21.13 -3.47
C GLU A 80 12.05 -21.37 -3.74
N VAL A 81 12.50 -22.60 -3.54
CA VAL A 81 13.91 -23.02 -3.66
C VAL A 81 13.99 -24.43 -4.25
N ASP A 82 15.17 -24.87 -4.68
CA ASP A 82 15.38 -26.25 -5.13
C ASP A 82 15.26 -27.25 -3.97
N ALA A 83 14.89 -28.50 -4.28
CA ALA A 83 14.70 -29.56 -3.29
C ALA A 83 15.97 -29.85 -2.46
N CYS A 84 17.16 -29.62 -3.03
CA CYS A 84 18.45 -29.82 -2.39
C CYS A 84 18.95 -28.59 -1.61
N TYR A 85 18.20 -27.48 -1.59
CA TYR A 85 18.61 -26.24 -0.95
C TYR A 85 18.87 -26.42 0.56
N VAL A 86 19.89 -25.73 1.06
CA VAL A 86 20.21 -25.63 2.49
C VAL A 86 20.40 -24.16 2.82
N GLY A 87 19.57 -23.65 3.71
CA GLY A 87 19.60 -22.25 4.14
C GLY A 87 20.77 -21.92 5.06
N PRO A 88 20.99 -20.63 5.35
CA PRO A 88 22.12 -20.16 6.18
C PRO A 88 22.15 -20.74 7.60
N LYS A 89 21.00 -21.13 8.16
CA LYS A 89 20.89 -21.79 9.48
C LYS A 89 20.66 -23.30 9.36
N GLY A 90 20.91 -23.87 8.18
CA GLY A 90 20.63 -25.27 7.88
C GLY A 90 19.15 -25.55 7.56
N GLU A 91 18.36 -24.53 7.24
CA GLU A 91 16.95 -24.71 6.89
C GLU A 91 16.81 -25.55 5.62
N ARG A 92 16.03 -26.64 5.68
CA ARG A 92 15.74 -27.49 4.52
C ARG A 92 14.33 -27.24 4.01
N PRO A 93 14.11 -27.25 2.69
CA PRO A 93 12.81 -26.99 2.12
C PRO A 93 11.81 -28.11 2.44
N ARG A 94 10.54 -27.73 2.54
CA ARG A 94 9.39 -28.64 2.58
C ARG A 94 8.65 -28.55 1.25
N SER A 95 8.29 -29.71 0.71
CA SER A 95 7.47 -29.78 -0.49
C SER A 95 6.04 -29.32 -0.20
N ARG A 96 5.45 -28.56 -1.12
CA ARG A 96 4.05 -28.15 -1.14
C ARG A 96 3.42 -28.52 -2.47
N THR A 97 2.12 -28.77 -2.44
CA THR A 97 1.28 -28.92 -3.63
C THR A 97 -0.12 -28.43 -3.31
N PHE A 98 -0.84 -27.97 -4.32
CA PHE A 98 -2.26 -27.64 -4.25
C PHE A 98 -2.99 -28.49 -5.28
N ILE A 99 -4.03 -29.19 -4.85
CA ILE A 99 -4.90 -29.96 -5.73
C ILE A 99 -6.22 -29.23 -5.78
N ARG A 100 -6.51 -28.62 -6.92
CA ARG A 100 -7.82 -28.00 -7.15
C ARG A 100 -8.85 -29.11 -7.31
N SER A 101 -9.96 -28.98 -6.58
CA SER A 101 -11.14 -29.82 -6.68
C SER A 101 -12.35 -28.93 -6.87
N MET A 102 -13.22 -29.32 -7.79
CA MET A 102 -14.49 -28.68 -8.09
C MET A 102 -15.64 -29.62 -7.73
N LEU A 103 -16.87 -29.11 -7.68
CA LEU A 103 -18.04 -29.98 -7.44
C LEU A 103 -18.20 -31.03 -8.55
N GLU A 104 -17.87 -30.67 -9.78
CA GLU A 104 -17.87 -31.57 -10.95
C GLU A 104 -16.96 -32.78 -10.77
N ASP A 105 -15.91 -32.67 -9.94
CA ASP A 105 -14.99 -33.77 -9.65
C ASP A 105 -15.61 -34.79 -8.68
N ASN A 106 -16.83 -34.55 -8.18
CA ASN A 106 -17.54 -35.45 -7.27
C ASN A 106 -18.90 -35.92 -7.87
N PRO A 107 -18.90 -37.05 -8.60
CA PRO A 107 -20.11 -37.61 -9.22
C PRO A 107 -21.23 -37.92 -8.23
N GLU A 108 -20.90 -38.29 -6.98
CA GLU A 108 -21.87 -38.63 -5.94
C GLU A 108 -22.63 -37.39 -5.45
N LEU A 109 -21.91 -36.28 -5.18
CA LEU A 109 -22.54 -35.01 -4.78
C LEU A 109 -23.34 -34.39 -5.93
N MET A 110 -22.86 -34.53 -7.17
CA MET A 110 -23.58 -34.05 -8.36
C MET A 110 -24.95 -34.72 -8.55
N ALA A 111 -25.11 -35.96 -8.11
CA ALA A 111 -26.36 -36.71 -8.22
C ALA A 111 -27.46 -36.28 -7.21
N THR A 112 -27.13 -35.46 -6.22
CA THR A 112 -28.07 -35.12 -5.12
C THR A 112 -28.99 -33.93 -5.42
N GLY A 113 -28.47 -32.89 -6.06
CA GLY A 113 -29.09 -31.56 -6.13
C GLY A 113 -28.28 -30.45 -5.44
N TYR A 114 -27.16 -30.78 -4.79
CA TYR A 114 -26.27 -29.82 -4.14
C TYR A 114 -25.77 -28.72 -5.09
N ALA A 115 -25.57 -29.03 -6.38
CA ALA A 115 -25.22 -28.04 -7.40
C ALA A 115 -26.27 -26.92 -7.51
N ALA A 116 -27.56 -27.25 -7.50
CA ALA A 116 -28.65 -26.27 -7.57
C ALA A 116 -28.67 -25.36 -6.32
N GLN A 117 -28.31 -25.90 -5.15
CA GLN A 117 -28.17 -25.12 -3.93
C GLN A 117 -27.03 -24.11 -4.04
N LEU A 118 -25.86 -24.52 -4.56
CA LEU A 118 -24.73 -23.61 -4.78
C LEU A 118 -25.02 -22.55 -5.86
N GLU A 119 -25.75 -22.91 -6.92
CA GLU A 119 -26.15 -21.96 -7.98
C GLU A 119 -27.17 -20.91 -7.49
N SER A 120 -27.91 -21.21 -6.41
CA SER A 120 -28.85 -20.26 -5.79
C SER A 120 -28.18 -19.24 -4.85
N LEU A 121 -26.89 -19.41 -4.57
CA LEU A 121 -26.14 -18.50 -3.71
C LEU A 121 -25.92 -17.15 -4.42
N PRO A 122 -25.80 -16.04 -3.66
CA PRO A 122 -25.38 -14.76 -4.22
C PRO A 122 -24.09 -14.92 -5.04
N ASP A 123 -23.98 -14.18 -6.15
CA ASP A 123 -22.91 -14.32 -7.14
C ASP A 123 -21.51 -14.44 -6.54
N GLU A 124 -21.22 -13.66 -5.49
CA GLU A 124 -19.94 -13.65 -4.79
C GLU A 124 -19.61 -14.97 -4.06
N ILE A 125 -20.59 -15.55 -3.35
CA ILE A 125 -20.41 -16.82 -2.64
C ILE A 125 -20.44 -17.97 -3.64
N ARG A 126 -21.27 -17.84 -4.69
CA ARG A 126 -21.35 -18.77 -5.81
C ARG A 126 -20.00 -18.88 -6.52
N GLU A 127 -19.37 -17.78 -6.92
CA GLU A 127 -18.05 -17.83 -7.58
C GLU A 127 -16.99 -18.57 -6.76
N ARG A 128 -17.02 -18.42 -5.44
CA ARG A 128 -16.08 -19.08 -4.52
C ARG A 128 -16.39 -20.55 -4.30
N LEU A 129 -17.63 -20.87 -3.90
CA LEU A 129 -18.01 -22.21 -3.48
C LEU A 129 -18.39 -23.12 -4.66
N ARG A 130 -18.96 -22.55 -5.73
CA ARG A 130 -19.39 -23.28 -6.93
C ARG A 130 -18.26 -23.40 -7.95
N TYR A 131 -17.53 -22.31 -8.21
CA TYR A 131 -16.49 -22.25 -9.23
C TYR A 131 -15.06 -22.25 -8.67
N GLY A 132 -14.89 -22.43 -7.36
CA GLY A 132 -13.57 -22.57 -6.74
C GLY A 132 -12.67 -21.35 -6.96
N SER A 133 -13.26 -20.15 -7.09
CA SER A 133 -12.48 -18.94 -7.34
C SER A 133 -11.72 -18.49 -6.09
N PHE A 134 -10.38 -18.57 -6.17
CA PHE A 134 -9.45 -18.00 -5.18
C PHE A 134 -9.04 -16.57 -5.52
N GLU A 135 -9.66 -15.96 -6.54
CA GLU A 135 -9.46 -14.56 -6.82
C GLU A 135 -9.93 -13.74 -5.62
N ALA A 136 -9.19 -12.69 -5.29
CA ALA A 136 -9.54 -11.74 -4.23
C ALA A 136 -10.74 -10.88 -4.69
N GLY A 137 -11.90 -11.50 -4.91
CA GLY A 137 -13.16 -10.88 -5.32
C GLY A 137 -14.25 -11.08 -4.26
N GLY A 138 -13.88 -11.00 -2.98
CA GLY A 138 -14.90 -10.84 -1.94
C GLY A 138 -15.51 -9.45 -2.03
N LYS A 139 -16.75 -9.30 -1.55
CA LYS A 139 -17.25 -7.98 -1.18
C LYS A 139 -16.20 -7.30 -0.30
N ASP A 140 -15.84 -6.08 -0.68
CA ASP A 140 -15.01 -5.25 0.18
C ASP A 140 -15.65 -5.21 1.57
N ASP A 141 -14.81 -5.18 2.60
CA ASP A 141 -15.30 -4.98 3.96
C ASP A 141 -16.20 -3.73 3.99
N PRO A 142 -17.39 -3.77 4.63
CA PRO A 142 -18.30 -2.63 4.66
C PRO A 142 -17.65 -1.33 5.15
N TRP A 143 -16.59 -1.43 5.95
CA TRP A 143 -15.84 -0.32 6.50
C TRP A 143 -14.58 0.01 5.69
N GLN A 144 -14.33 -0.67 4.56
CA GLN A 144 -13.22 -0.37 3.67
C GLN A 144 -13.42 0.97 2.98
N VAL A 145 -12.38 1.81 3.00
CA VAL A 145 -12.45 3.14 2.40
C VAL A 145 -12.41 3.05 0.87
N ILE A 146 -11.40 2.39 0.32
CA ILE A 146 -11.15 2.35 -1.13
C ILE A 146 -11.62 1.01 -1.68
N PRO A 147 -12.62 0.96 -2.56
CA PRO A 147 -13.07 -0.31 -3.14
C PRO A 147 -11.97 -1.01 -3.93
N THR A 148 -11.82 -2.33 -3.73
CA THR A 148 -10.77 -3.13 -4.41
C THR A 148 -10.93 -3.07 -5.93
N GLY A 149 -12.17 -3.08 -6.41
CA GLY A 149 -12.48 -2.94 -7.84
C GLY A 149 -11.95 -1.63 -8.43
N TRP A 150 -11.98 -0.52 -7.69
CA TRP A 150 -11.50 0.78 -8.18
C TRP A 150 -9.97 0.82 -8.25
N ILE A 151 -9.29 0.17 -7.30
CA ILE A 151 -7.82 0.00 -7.29
C ILE A 151 -7.39 -0.80 -8.52
N ARG A 152 -8.04 -1.95 -8.77
CA ARG A 152 -7.73 -2.80 -9.93
C ARG A 152 -7.99 -2.10 -11.25
N GLN A 153 -9.06 -1.33 -11.37
CA GLN A 153 -9.30 -0.53 -12.56
C GLN A 153 -8.19 0.52 -12.77
N ALA A 154 -7.66 1.12 -11.69
CA ALA A 154 -6.52 2.03 -11.79
C ALA A 154 -5.23 1.31 -12.21
N GLN A 155 -5.02 0.08 -11.76
CA GLN A 155 -3.89 -0.73 -12.21
C GLN A 155 -4.04 -1.17 -13.67
N ALA A 156 -5.26 -1.51 -14.09
CA ALA A 156 -5.55 -1.88 -15.48
C ALA A 156 -5.33 -0.72 -16.47
N ARG A 157 -5.48 0.54 -16.02
CA ARG A 157 -5.20 1.74 -16.83
C ARG A 157 -3.70 2.02 -16.99
N TRP A 158 -2.85 1.38 -16.22
CA TRP A 158 -1.44 1.74 -16.15
C TRP A 158 -0.62 1.17 -17.30
N LEU A 159 0.27 2.01 -17.82
CA LEU A 159 1.19 1.67 -18.90
C LEU A 159 2.63 1.72 -18.38
N ALA A 160 3.45 0.75 -18.80
CA ALA A 160 4.85 0.66 -18.41
C ALA A 160 5.70 1.84 -18.91
N THR A 161 5.39 2.32 -20.11
CA THR A 161 5.99 3.54 -20.66
C THR A 161 5.33 4.75 -19.99
N PRO A 162 6.10 5.59 -19.26
CA PRO A 162 5.56 6.81 -18.66
C PRO A 162 5.01 7.74 -19.75
N PRO A 163 3.90 8.46 -19.50
CA PRO A 163 3.42 9.46 -20.44
C PRO A 163 4.43 10.61 -20.57
N ASP A 164 4.45 11.24 -21.74
CA ASP A 164 5.22 12.46 -22.00
C ASP A 164 4.53 13.68 -21.36
N LEU A 165 4.50 13.67 -20.04
CA LEU A 165 3.93 14.70 -19.18
C LEU A 165 4.96 15.06 -18.10
N PRO A 166 5.01 16.31 -17.62
CA PRO A 166 5.95 16.70 -16.59
C PRO A 166 5.70 15.91 -15.30
N MET A 167 6.77 15.66 -14.55
CA MET A 167 6.68 15.16 -13.19
C MET A 167 6.05 16.25 -12.32
N THR A 168 4.95 15.93 -11.67
CA THR A 168 4.16 16.88 -10.87
C THR A 168 4.52 16.81 -9.39
N ALA A 169 4.84 15.62 -8.89
CA ALA A 169 5.23 15.42 -7.50
C ALA A 169 6.06 14.15 -7.28
N VAL A 170 6.81 14.15 -6.19
CA VAL A 170 7.45 12.99 -5.56
C VAL A 170 7.01 12.90 -4.11
N ALA A 171 6.70 11.70 -3.65
CA ALA A 171 6.39 11.41 -2.25
C ALA A 171 7.38 10.40 -1.69
N ALA A 172 7.76 10.55 -0.43
CA ALA A 172 8.65 9.63 0.24
C ALA A 172 8.22 9.34 1.69
N ASP A 173 8.04 8.06 2.01
CA ASP A 173 7.95 7.55 3.39
C ASP A 173 9.34 7.05 3.81
N ILE A 174 9.91 7.66 4.85
CA ILE A 174 11.33 7.51 5.19
C ILE A 174 11.50 6.55 6.38
N ALA A 175 12.23 5.47 6.15
CA ALA A 175 12.72 4.58 7.20
C ALA A 175 14.21 4.89 7.46
N GLN A 176 14.54 5.55 8.58
CA GLN A 176 15.93 5.81 8.96
C GLN A 176 16.52 4.64 9.76
N GLY A 177 17.42 3.87 9.16
CA GLY A 177 18.28 2.89 9.84
C GLY A 177 17.62 1.63 10.42
N GLY A 178 16.28 1.53 10.40
CA GLY A 178 15.52 0.39 10.94
C GLY A 178 15.34 -0.80 9.98
N SER A 179 14.50 -1.76 10.40
CA SER A 179 14.06 -2.89 9.56
C SER A 179 13.06 -2.50 8.47
N ASP A 180 12.44 -1.33 8.61
CA ASP A 180 11.47 -0.80 7.66
C ASP A 180 12.15 -0.31 6.38
N LYS A 181 11.37 -0.13 5.32
CA LYS A 181 11.87 0.29 4.00
C LYS A 181 11.46 1.73 3.72
N THR A 182 12.39 2.50 3.17
CA THR A 182 12.08 3.80 2.56
C THR A 182 11.37 3.56 1.23
N GLN A 183 10.20 4.17 1.05
CA GLN A 183 9.39 4.06 -0.17
C GLN A 183 9.35 5.42 -0.87
N ILE A 184 9.76 5.47 -2.13
CA ILE A 184 9.69 6.69 -2.95
C ILE A 184 8.85 6.43 -4.20
N GLN A 185 7.88 7.30 -4.44
CA GLN A 185 7.01 7.25 -5.61
C GLN A 185 6.90 8.63 -6.26
N SER A 186 6.81 8.66 -7.58
CA SER A 186 6.67 9.88 -8.38
C SER A 186 5.41 9.84 -9.23
N ARG A 187 4.89 11.01 -9.60
CA ARG A 187 3.66 11.11 -10.42
C ARG A 187 3.82 12.11 -11.57
N ARG A 188 3.36 11.69 -12.75
CA ARG A 188 3.16 12.54 -13.93
C ARG A 188 1.66 12.72 -14.15
N GLU A 189 1.11 13.81 -13.61
CA GLU A 189 -0.33 14.08 -13.58
C GLU A 189 -1.16 12.92 -13.01
N TRP A 190 -1.77 12.09 -13.85
CA TRP A 190 -2.61 10.95 -13.46
C TRP A 190 -1.86 9.62 -13.40
N TRP A 191 -0.62 9.55 -13.91
CA TRP A 191 0.18 8.33 -13.95
C TRP A 191 1.16 8.27 -12.77
N TYR A 192 1.11 7.18 -12.00
CA TYR A 192 1.98 6.93 -10.84
C TYR A 192 3.11 5.98 -11.23
N SER A 193 4.34 6.28 -10.80
CA SER A 193 5.49 5.42 -11.06
C SER A 193 5.47 4.15 -10.21
N PRO A 194 6.20 3.10 -10.62
CA PRO A 194 6.61 2.04 -9.71
C PRO A 194 7.39 2.63 -8.53
N PHE A 195 7.45 1.88 -7.43
CA PHE A 195 8.17 2.28 -6.22
C PHE A 195 9.68 2.10 -6.38
N ALA A 196 10.44 3.07 -5.89
CA ALA A 196 11.83 2.88 -5.54
C ALA A 196 11.91 2.57 -4.03
N SER A 197 12.07 1.29 -3.71
CA SER A 197 12.11 0.79 -2.34
C SER A 197 13.56 0.53 -1.90
N TYR A 198 13.96 1.12 -0.77
CA TYR A 198 15.31 0.99 -0.20
C TYR A 198 15.22 0.44 1.22
N LYS A 199 16.13 -0.44 1.62
CA LYS A 199 16.19 -0.91 3.02
C LYS A 199 16.61 0.24 3.93
N GLY A 200 16.18 0.24 5.20
CA GLY A 200 16.61 1.25 6.17
C GLY A 200 18.13 1.39 6.33
N SER A 201 18.89 0.31 6.11
CA SER A 201 20.36 0.33 6.07
C SER A 201 20.94 1.13 4.89
N GLU A 202 20.18 1.30 3.82
CA GLU A 202 20.54 2.10 2.64
C GLU A 202 20.11 3.56 2.78
N THR A 203 19.27 3.87 3.77
CA THR A 203 18.82 5.22 4.13
C THR A 203 19.08 5.50 5.61
N PRO A 204 20.36 5.50 6.07
CA PRO A 204 20.69 5.65 7.48
C PRO A 204 20.43 7.05 8.04
N ASP A 205 20.41 8.08 7.19
CA ASP A 205 20.27 9.48 7.58
C ASP A 205 19.43 10.31 6.59
N GLY A 206 19.07 11.53 6.99
CA GLY A 206 18.27 12.45 6.16
C GLY A 206 18.96 12.90 4.87
N PRO A 207 20.27 13.23 4.85
CA PRO A 207 21.00 13.55 3.62
C PRO A 207 20.96 12.45 2.58
N THR A 208 21.15 11.19 2.98
CA THR A 208 21.11 10.04 2.08
C THR A 208 19.72 9.88 1.46
N ALA A 209 18.67 9.94 2.29
CA ALA A 209 17.29 9.91 1.83
C ALA A 209 16.96 11.08 0.87
N ALA A 210 17.41 12.29 1.19
CA ALA A 210 17.22 13.46 0.34
C ALA A 210 17.91 13.30 -1.03
N GLY A 211 19.11 12.73 -1.05
CA GLY A 211 19.84 12.42 -2.29
C GLY A 211 19.07 11.45 -3.21
N LEU A 212 18.45 10.41 -2.64
CA LEU A 212 17.61 9.46 -3.39
C LEU A 212 16.36 10.14 -3.99
N ILE A 213 15.70 11.01 -3.23
CA ILE A 213 14.56 11.80 -3.70
C ILE A 213 14.98 12.71 -4.87
N VAL A 214 16.07 13.47 -4.71
CA VAL A 214 16.59 14.37 -5.75
C VAL A 214 16.98 13.60 -7.02
N ARG A 215 17.54 12.40 -6.88
CA ARG A 215 17.86 11.53 -8.03
C ARG A 215 16.63 11.14 -8.83
N GLN A 216 15.49 10.91 -8.17
CA GLN A 216 14.23 10.56 -8.82
C GLN A 216 13.51 11.78 -9.40
N MET A 217 13.65 12.95 -8.76
CA MET A 217 13.00 14.19 -9.14
C MET A 217 13.32 14.61 -10.58
N ARG A 218 12.29 15.05 -11.31
CA ARG A 218 12.39 15.75 -12.60
C ARG A 218 11.52 17.00 -12.54
N ASP A 219 11.68 17.89 -13.52
CA ASP A 219 10.77 19.03 -13.75
C ASP A 219 10.60 20.01 -12.57
N ARG A 220 11.55 20.02 -11.62
CA ARG A 220 11.48 20.78 -10.35
C ARG A 220 10.15 20.58 -9.62
N CYS A 221 9.65 19.33 -9.66
CA CYS A 221 8.36 18.99 -9.09
C CYS A 221 8.33 19.19 -7.57
N ARG A 222 7.12 19.23 -7.02
CA ARG A 222 6.92 19.29 -5.57
C ARG A 222 7.37 17.98 -4.90
N VAL A 223 7.96 18.07 -3.72
CA VAL A 223 8.30 16.92 -2.89
C VAL A 223 7.46 16.92 -1.62
N VAL A 224 6.92 15.76 -1.25
CA VAL A 224 6.21 15.57 0.01
C VAL A 224 6.83 14.41 0.78
N VAL A 225 7.13 14.62 2.06
CA VAL A 225 7.77 13.62 2.92
C VAL A 225 6.90 13.39 4.13
N ASP A 226 6.73 12.13 4.55
CA ASP A 226 6.03 11.85 5.81
C ASP A 226 6.82 12.42 6.99
N ALA A 227 6.17 13.27 7.77
CA ALA A 227 6.71 13.92 8.96
C ALA A 227 5.98 13.49 10.24
N GLY A 228 5.17 12.42 10.20
CA GLY A 228 4.46 11.87 11.35
C GLY A 228 5.37 11.15 12.36
N GLY A 229 6.31 10.34 11.87
CA GLY A 229 7.14 9.44 12.69
C GLY A 229 8.47 9.99 13.19
N GLY A 230 8.79 11.27 12.93
CA GLY A 230 10.04 11.92 13.37
C GLY A 230 11.24 11.77 12.43
N TYR A 231 11.29 10.73 11.58
CA TYR A 231 12.42 10.48 10.67
C TYR A 231 12.47 11.42 9.45
N GLY A 232 11.33 11.86 8.92
CA GLY A 232 11.29 12.73 7.74
C GLY A 232 11.76 14.17 7.97
N GLY A 233 11.93 14.60 9.23
CA GLY A 233 12.28 15.98 9.58
C GLY A 233 13.67 16.41 9.11
N ASP A 234 14.67 15.54 9.26
CA ASP A 234 16.03 15.81 8.78
C ASP A 234 16.06 15.81 7.24
N THR A 235 15.46 14.81 6.59
CA THR A 235 15.32 14.75 5.12
C THR A 235 14.71 16.03 4.56
N LEU A 236 13.62 16.54 5.16
CA LEU A 236 13.00 17.80 4.75
C LEU A 236 13.92 19.01 4.93
N THR A 237 14.73 19.02 5.98
CA THR A 237 15.72 20.08 6.23
C THR A 237 16.78 20.09 5.13
N GLN A 238 17.30 18.92 4.76
CA GLN A 238 18.28 18.78 3.67
C GLN A 238 17.71 19.16 2.30
N LEU A 239 16.50 18.67 1.98
CA LEU A 239 15.79 19.05 0.75
C LEU A 239 15.56 20.55 0.68
N ALA A 240 15.17 21.16 1.80
CA ALA A 240 15.06 22.60 1.87
C ALA A 240 16.41 23.22 1.56
N HIS A 241 17.50 22.84 2.23
CA HIS A 241 18.86 23.40 2.00
C HIS A 241 19.28 23.33 0.52
N ALA A 242 18.87 22.29 -0.20
CA ALA A 242 19.05 22.13 -1.64
C ALA A 242 18.10 22.95 -2.54
N ASP A 243 17.29 23.86 -1.97
CA ASP A 243 16.29 24.70 -2.66
C ASP A 243 15.18 23.91 -3.37
N VAL A 244 14.80 22.76 -2.81
CA VAL A 244 13.70 21.92 -3.32
C VAL A 244 12.36 22.38 -2.74
N ASP A 245 11.31 22.43 -3.57
CA ASP A 245 9.93 22.71 -3.14
C ASP A 245 9.35 21.54 -2.34
N CYS A 246 9.70 21.47 -1.06
CA CYS A 246 9.35 20.34 -0.18
C CYS A 246 8.38 20.70 0.94
N PHE A 247 7.57 19.71 1.32
CA PHE A 247 6.55 19.82 2.37
C PHE A 247 6.49 18.56 3.23
N GLY A 248 6.25 18.75 4.53
CA GLY A 248 5.95 17.66 5.45
C GLY A 248 4.46 17.33 5.45
N PHE A 249 4.13 16.05 5.28
CA PHE A 249 2.80 15.51 5.52
C PHE A 249 2.72 15.05 6.97
N LYS A 250 1.73 15.55 7.73
CA LYS A 250 1.48 15.11 9.10
C LYS A 250 0.01 14.72 9.24
N GLY A 251 -0.27 13.42 9.09
CA GLY A 251 -1.63 12.88 9.01
C GLY A 251 -2.53 13.22 10.21
N GLY A 252 -1.95 13.39 11.41
CA GLY A 252 -2.70 13.79 12.61
C GLY A 252 -3.06 15.28 12.70
N SER A 253 -2.74 16.09 11.69
CA SER A 253 -3.17 17.51 11.66
C SER A 253 -4.68 17.58 11.39
N GLY A 254 -5.36 18.62 11.89
CA GLY A 254 -6.78 18.83 11.60
C GLY A 254 -7.07 19.08 10.11
N SER A 255 -8.28 18.76 9.68
CA SER A 255 -8.82 19.05 8.34
C SER A 255 -9.97 20.06 8.44
N THR A 256 -10.11 20.91 7.42
CA THR A 256 -11.28 21.78 7.23
C THR A 256 -12.05 21.44 5.96
N ALA A 257 -11.70 20.35 5.29
CA ALA A 257 -12.35 19.87 4.08
C ALA A 257 -13.51 18.92 4.42
N SER A 258 -14.42 18.77 3.47
CA SER A 258 -15.52 17.80 3.48
C SER A 258 -15.43 16.86 2.29
N THR A 259 -16.22 15.79 2.33
CA THR A 259 -16.46 14.89 1.19
C THR A 259 -17.02 15.64 -0.01
N ARG A 260 -16.89 15.06 -1.21
CA ARG A 260 -17.37 15.69 -2.46
C ARG A 260 -18.85 16.04 -2.44
N ASP A 261 -19.67 15.24 -1.76
CA ASP A 261 -21.11 15.47 -1.56
C ASP A 261 -21.43 16.45 -0.41
N GLY A 262 -20.42 16.84 0.38
CA GLY A 262 -20.55 17.76 1.51
C GLY A 262 -21.22 17.16 2.74
N LEU A 263 -21.49 15.85 2.78
CA LEU A 263 -22.20 15.21 3.88
C LEU A 263 -21.34 15.03 5.14
N TYR A 264 -20.05 14.76 4.97
CA TYR A 264 -19.15 14.45 6.08
C TYR A 264 -17.92 15.36 6.09
N GLY A 265 -17.48 15.72 7.29
CA GLY A 265 -16.15 16.29 7.51
C GLY A 265 -15.08 15.20 7.65
N PHE A 266 -13.85 15.60 7.92
CA PHE A 266 -12.74 14.68 8.18
C PHE A 266 -12.10 14.95 9.54
N ALA A 267 -11.97 13.91 10.36
CA ALA A 267 -11.39 14.03 11.70
C ALA A 267 -9.93 14.51 11.68
N ASN A 268 -9.19 14.23 10.61
CA ASN A 268 -7.80 14.64 10.41
C ASN A 268 -7.38 14.60 8.92
N LEU A 269 -6.17 15.09 8.64
CA LEU A 269 -5.60 15.17 7.30
C LEU A 269 -5.38 13.78 6.68
N ARG A 270 -5.11 12.74 7.49
CA ARG A 270 -5.05 11.34 6.99
C ARG A 270 -6.40 10.92 6.44
N ALA A 271 -7.48 11.12 7.19
CA ALA A 271 -8.84 10.79 6.74
C ALA A 271 -9.21 11.55 5.45
N GLN A 272 -8.91 12.85 5.41
CA GLN A 272 -9.10 13.66 4.21
C GLN A 272 -8.34 13.10 3.01
N ALA A 273 -7.04 12.84 3.15
CA ALA A 273 -6.20 12.41 2.04
C ALA A 273 -6.64 11.04 1.48
N VAL A 274 -6.95 10.08 2.35
CA VAL A 274 -7.40 8.74 1.93
C VAL A 274 -8.76 8.82 1.24
N TRP A 275 -9.71 9.58 1.80
CA TRP A 275 -11.06 9.69 1.22
C TRP A 275 -11.06 10.45 -0.10
N GLN A 276 -10.31 11.55 -0.21
CA GLN A 276 -10.17 12.27 -1.47
C GLN A 276 -9.49 11.41 -2.54
N PHE A 277 -8.56 10.52 -2.15
CA PHE A 277 -8.00 9.55 -3.09
C PHE A 277 -9.02 8.51 -3.54
N ARG A 278 -9.83 7.96 -2.61
CA ARG A 278 -10.99 7.11 -2.95
C ARG A 278 -11.86 7.78 -4.02
N GLU A 279 -12.23 9.03 -3.78
CA GLU A 279 -13.06 9.81 -4.69
C GLU A 279 -12.40 10.05 -6.07
N GLN A 280 -11.07 10.19 -6.14
CA GLN A 280 -10.33 10.30 -7.40
C GLN A 280 -10.28 8.98 -8.20
N LEU A 281 -10.54 7.85 -7.54
CA LEU A 281 -10.60 6.52 -8.15
C LEU A 281 -12.01 6.12 -8.62
N ASP A 282 -13.02 6.92 -8.28
CA ASP A 282 -14.42 6.63 -8.60
C ASP A 282 -14.68 6.65 -10.12
N PRO A 283 -15.05 5.51 -10.74
CA PRO A 283 -15.29 5.43 -12.18
C PRO A 283 -16.51 6.27 -12.62
N ALA A 284 -17.48 6.52 -11.73
CA ALA A 284 -18.64 7.35 -12.06
C ALA A 284 -18.27 8.82 -12.31
N TYR A 285 -17.09 9.25 -11.85
CA TYR A 285 -16.58 10.62 -12.00
C TYR A 285 -15.35 10.69 -12.91
N GLY A 286 -15.22 9.75 -13.85
CA GLY A 286 -14.19 9.79 -14.89
C GLY A 286 -12.77 9.60 -14.34
N ALA A 287 -12.60 8.69 -13.37
CA ALA A 287 -11.29 8.39 -12.79
C ALA A 287 -10.20 8.12 -13.84
N ARG A 288 -9.14 8.94 -13.79
CA ARG A 288 -7.99 8.85 -14.72
C ARG A 288 -6.75 8.25 -14.10
N ILE A 289 -6.71 8.11 -12.77
CA ILE A 289 -5.53 7.64 -12.06
C ILE A 289 -5.12 6.26 -12.57
N ALA A 290 -3.84 6.15 -12.90
CA ALA A 290 -3.19 4.92 -13.31
C ALA A 290 -2.13 4.55 -12.26
N LEU A 291 -2.30 3.41 -11.60
CA LEU A 291 -1.42 2.90 -10.54
C LEU A 291 -0.55 1.77 -11.08
N PRO A 292 0.73 1.63 -10.69
CA PRO A 292 1.54 0.50 -11.12
C PRO A 292 0.91 -0.84 -10.68
N PRO A 293 1.01 -1.91 -11.49
CA PRO A 293 0.58 -3.25 -11.09
C PRO A 293 1.51 -3.78 -9.99
N ASP A 294 1.11 -3.58 -8.75
CA ASP A 294 1.85 -3.93 -7.54
C ASP A 294 0.87 -4.52 -6.53
N ALA A 295 1.00 -5.82 -6.26
CA ALA A 295 0.11 -6.55 -5.36
C ALA A 295 0.20 -6.04 -3.92
N GLU A 296 1.37 -5.57 -3.49
CA GLU A 296 1.55 -5.01 -2.15
C GLU A 296 0.82 -3.66 -2.02
N LEU A 297 0.87 -2.84 -3.07
CA LEU A 297 0.09 -1.59 -3.15
C LEU A 297 -1.43 -1.86 -3.12
N GLU A 298 -1.92 -2.86 -3.86
CA GLU A 298 -3.34 -3.22 -3.85
C GLU A 298 -3.81 -3.58 -2.44
N VAL A 299 -3.06 -4.45 -1.78
CA VAL A 299 -3.35 -4.87 -0.40
C VAL A 299 -3.29 -3.69 0.58
N ASP A 300 -2.32 -2.79 0.45
CA ASP A 300 -2.20 -1.61 1.32
C ASP A 300 -3.41 -0.67 1.18
N LEU A 301 -3.79 -0.35 -0.05
CA LEU A 301 -4.91 0.55 -0.34
C LEU A 301 -6.25 -0.07 0.08
N ALA A 302 -6.41 -1.38 -0.07
CA ALA A 302 -7.60 -2.11 0.37
C ALA A 302 -7.69 -2.23 1.91
N ALA A 303 -6.60 -2.03 2.66
CA ALA A 303 -6.59 -2.17 4.12
C ALA A 303 -7.15 -0.94 4.87
N TYR A 304 -7.32 0.21 4.22
CA TYR A 304 -7.87 1.39 4.90
C TYR A 304 -9.30 1.13 5.34
N ARG A 305 -9.56 1.31 6.63
CA ARG A 305 -10.89 1.22 7.24
C ARG A 305 -11.32 2.58 7.78
N TYR A 306 -12.61 2.85 7.80
CA TYR A 306 -13.16 4.08 8.40
C TYR A 306 -14.31 3.81 9.35
N GLU A 307 -14.56 4.79 10.21
CA GLU A 307 -15.77 4.92 11.00
C GLU A 307 -16.29 6.35 10.91
N ILE A 308 -17.60 6.51 11.12
CA ILE A 308 -18.25 7.82 11.18
C ILE A 308 -18.39 8.17 12.66
N ARG A 309 -17.86 9.33 13.05
CA ARG A 309 -17.95 9.84 14.43
C ARG A 309 -18.82 11.08 14.46
N ALA A 310 -19.76 11.12 15.41
CA ALA A 310 -20.47 12.35 15.73
C ALA A 310 -19.52 13.33 16.45
N GLY A 311 -19.45 14.56 15.96
CA GLY A 311 -18.70 15.66 16.55
C GLY A 311 -19.58 16.89 16.78
N GLY A 312 -19.06 17.88 17.53
CA GLY A 312 -19.83 19.06 18.00
C GLY A 312 -20.40 19.99 16.91
N GLY A 313 -20.23 19.67 15.63
CA GLY A 313 -20.76 20.44 14.50
C GLY A 313 -21.16 19.61 13.27
N GLY A 314 -21.21 18.28 13.37
CA GLY A 314 -21.50 17.38 12.24
C GLY A 314 -20.96 15.96 12.44
N GLU A 315 -21.04 15.14 11.39
CA GLU A 315 -20.44 13.80 11.36
C GLU A 315 -19.10 13.85 10.60
N ASP A 316 -18.05 13.31 11.22
CA ASP A 316 -16.71 13.28 10.65
C ASP A 316 -16.29 11.84 10.32
N ILE A 317 -15.69 11.66 9.16
CA ILE A 317 -15.02 10.42 8.80
C ILE A 317 -13.68 10.36 9.51
N LEU A 318 -13.46 9.28 10.25
CA LEU A 318 -12.16 8.89 10.76
C LEU A 318 -11.68 7.63 10.06
N VAL A 319 -10.49 7.71 9.47
CA VAL A 319 -9.76 6.51 9.02
C VAL A 319 -9.02 5.91 10.20
N LEU A 320 -9.13 4.59 10.37
CA LEU A 320 -8.55 3.89 11.51
C LEU A 320 -7.02 4.08 11.60
N PRO A 321 -6.45 4.05 12.82
CA PRO A 321 -5.02 4.24 13.04
C PRO A 321 -4.16 3.22 12.28
N LYS A 322 -2.91 3.61 11.98
CA LYS A 322 -1.93 2.77 11.27
C LYS A 322 -1.65 1.45 12.02
N ASP A 323 -1.77 1.44 13.35
CA ASP A 323 -1.57 0.23 14.16
C ASP A 323 -2.62 -0.85 13.86
N VAL A 324 -3.88 -0.47 13.65
CA VAL A 324 -4.94 -1.41 13.27
C VAL A 324 -4.65 -2.02 11.90
N MET A 325 -4.19 -1.20 10.95
CA MET A 325 -3.78 -1.69 9.64
C MET A 325 -2.57 -2.63 9.72
N ARG A 326 -1.61 -2.36 10.62
CA ARG A 326 -0.45 -3.23 10.85
C ARG A 326 -0.85 -4.58 11.41
N GLU A 327 -1.80 -4.61 12.35
CA GLU A 327 -2.35 -5.85 12.89
C GLU A 327 -3.04 -6.68 11.79
N GLN A 328 -3.83 -6.04 10.93
CA GLN A 328 -4.50 -6.70 9.81
C GLN A 328 -3.52 -7.24 8.75
N LEU A 329 -2.50 -6.45 8.39
CA LEU A 329 -1.57 -6.78 7.32
C LEU A 329 -0.38 -7.63 7.77
N GLY A 330 -0.09 -7.66 9.07
CA GLY A 330 1.16 -8.20 9.62
C GLY A 330 2.41 -7.36 9.29
N ARG A 331 2.24 -6.20 8.66
CA ARG A 331 3.30 -5.25 8.27
C ARG A 331 2.74 -3.84 8.13
N SER A 332 3.63 -2.86 8.01
CA SER A 332 3.25 -1.47 7.75
C SER A 332 2.78 -1.25 6.30
N PRO A 333 1.71 -0.47 6.04
CA PRO A 333 1.17 -0.18 4.71
C PRO A 333 1.93 0.96 3.99
N ASP A 334 3.26 0.87 3.92
CA ASP A 334 4.10 2.01 3.53
C ASP A 334 3.92 2.42 2.05
N LYS A 335 3.62 1.47 1.16
CA LYS A 335 3.33 1.79 -0.26
C LYS A 335 2.00 2.52 -0.39
N GLY A 336 0.96 2.04 0.29
CA GLY A 336 -0.34 2.72 0.34
C GLY A 336 -0.22 4.14 0.89
N ASP A 337 0.42 4.30 2.06
CA ASP A 337 0.62 5.62 2.69
C ASP A 337 1.38 6.58 1.76
N THR A 338 2.43 6.09 1.08
CA THR A 338 3.20 6.89 0.11
C THR A 338 2.34 7.32 -1.09
N THR A 339 1.50 6.43 -1.65
CA THR A 339 0.60 6.76 -2.77
C THR A 339 -0.48 7.78 -2.36
N ILE A 340 -1.07 7.62 -1.17
CA ILE A 340 -2.04 8.58 -0.62
C ILE A 340 -1.39 9.95 -0.43
N MET A 341 -0.20 9.99 0.18
CA MET A 341 0.56 11.22 0.37
C MET A 341 0.92 11.89 -0.96
N LEU A 342 1.27 11.10 -1.98
CA LEU A 342 1.55 11.60 -3.33
C LEU A 342 0.32 12.24 -3.97
N SER A 343 -0.86 11.63 -3.81
CA SER A 343 -2.12 12.24 -4.25
C SER A 343 -2.38 13.57 -3.53
N ALA A 344 -2.10 13.59 -2.22
CA ALA A 344 -2.30 14.74 -1.35
C ALA A 344 -1.28 15.89 -1.54
N SER A 345 -0.37 15.83 -2.52
CA SER A 345 0.74 16.78 -2.63
C SER A 345 0.32 18.23 -2.89
N ALA A 346 -0.90 18.44 -3.36
CA ALA A 346 -1.50 19.76 -3.58
C ALA A 346 -2.51 20.17 -2.49
N ILE A 347 -2.74 19.35 -1.45
CA ILE A 347 -3.70 19.67 -0.39
C ILE A 347 -3.25 20.90 0.41
N SER A 348 -4.21 21.78 0.68
CA SER A 348 -4.04 22.93 1.58
C SER A 348 -3.73 22.46 3.00
N GLY A 349 -2.75 23.08 3.66
CA GLY A 349 -2.38 22.78 5.04
C GLY A 349 -1.07 21.98 5.20
N LEU A 350 -0.44 21.54 4.11
CA LEU A 350 0.91 20.99 4.14
C LEU A 350 1.91 22.04 4.66
N LYS A 351 2.79 21.63 5.57
CA LYS A 351 3.76 22.53 6.21
C LYS A 351 5.12 22.47 5.52
N ARG A 352 5.68 23.64 5.22
CA ARG A 352 7.07 23.75 4.78
C ARG A 352 8.02 23.56 5.95
N PRO A 353 9.20 22.96 5.75
CA PRO A 353 10.23 22.92 6.78
C PRO A 353 10.69 24.32 7.18
N LYS A 354 11.09 24.48 8.45
CA LYS A 354 11.49 25.77 9.03
C LYS A 354 12.56 26.48 8.21
N ALA A 355 13.59 25.73 7.77
CA ALA A 355 14.66 26.24 6.92
C ALA A 355 14.18 26.80 5.55
N ALA A 356 13.06 26.33 5.01
CA ALA A 356 12.46 26.89 3.80
C ALA A 356 11.63 28.15 4.10
N GLN A 357 10.96 28.19 5.26
CA GLN A 357 10.20 29.36 5.71
C GLN A 357 11.13 30.56 5.97
N GLU A 358 12.21 30.34 6.72
CA GLU A 358 13.21 31.36 7.06
C GLU A 358 13.86 31.97 5.81
N ARG A 359 14.22 31.15 4.81
CA ARG A 359 14.77 31.65 3.54
C ARG A 359 13.79 32.46 2.72
N ARG A 360 12.52 32.07 2.68
CA ARG A 360 11.49 32.84 1.98
C ARG A 360 11.29 34.19 2.66
N GLU A 361 11.31 34.22 3.98
CA GLU A 361 11.25 35.46 4.74
C GLU A 361 12.46 36.35 4.45
N GLN A 362 13.68 35.80 4.47
CA GLN A 362 14.89 36.54 4.09
C GLN A 362 14.83 37.06 2.65
N SER A 363 14.33 36.26 1.70
CA SER A 363 14.16 36.66 0.30
C SER A 363 13.13 37.77 0.15
N ARG A 364 12.01 37.69 0.88
CA ARG A 364 10.98 38.73 0.93
C ARG A 364 11.53 40.03 1.51
N LEU A 365 12.31 39.96 2.59
CA LEU A 365 12.97 41.13 3.20
C LEU A 365 13.99 41.77 2.24
N ARG A 366 14.77 40.95 1.50
CA ARG A 366 15.69 41.44 0.46
C ARG A 366 14.94 42.12 -0.69
N LEU A 367 13.85 41.54 -1.17
CA LEU A 367 13.02 42.16 -2.20
C LEU A 367 12.46 43.50 -1.71
N GLN A 368 11.88 43.56 -0.51
CA GLN A 368 11.35 44.79 0.08
C GLN A 368 12.41 45.88 0.25
N SER A 369 13.64 45.53 0.65
CA SER A 369 14.73 46.49 0.77
C SER A 369 15.19 47.03 -0.58
N VAL A 370 15.23 46.19 -1.63
CA VAL A 370 15.52 46.61 -3.01
C VAL A 370 14.45 47.56 -3.56
N THR A 371 13.17 47.24 -3.36
CA THR A 371 12.05 48.10 -3.79
C THR A 371 12.07 49.44 -3.07
N SER A 372 12.35 49.43 -1.75
CA SER A 372 12.44 50.64 -0.93
C SER A 372 13.61 51.54 -1.38
N ASN A 373 14.78 50.96 -1.63
CA ASN A 373 15.94 51.68 -2.16
C ASN A 373 15.70 52.24 -3.58
N SER A 374 14.97 51.51 -4.41
CA SER A 374 14.60 51.95 -5.77
C SER A 374 13.61 53.12 -5.72
N ALA A 375 12.59 53.05 -4.85
CA ALA A 375 11.66 54.14 -4.60
C ALA A 375 12.35 55.39 -4.03
N LEU A 376 13.31 55.21 -3.11
CA LEU A 376 14.12 56.30 -2.56
C LEU A 376 14.97 57.00 -3.64
N LYS A 377 15.64 56.22 -4.51
CA LYS A 377 16.43 56.75 -5.64
C LYS A 377 15.55 57.49 -6.66
N ALA A 378 14.34 57.01 -6.94
CA ALA A 378 13.40 57.69 -7.83
C ALA A 378 12.94 59.04 -7.23
N LYS A 379 12.65 59.08 -5.93
CA LYS A 379 12.24 60.31 -5.23
C LYS A 379 13.36 61.36 -5.15
N LEU A 380 14.62 60.92 -4.99
CA LEU A 380 15.80 61.79 -5.03
C LEU A 380 16.08 62.34 -6.44
N ARG A 381 15.82 61.55 -7.49
CA ARG A 381 15.94 62.02 -8.89
C ARG A 381 14.84 63.02 -9.27
N GLY A 382 13.61 62.86 -8.76
CA GLY A 382 12.50 63.77 -9.03
C GLY A 382 12.55 65.12 -8.30
N LYS A 383 13.40 65.28 -7.28
CA LYS A 383 13.60 66.54 -6.54
C LYS A 383 14.70 67.44 -7.10
N ARG A 384 15.40 67.02 -8.16
CA ARG A 384 16.29 67.89 -8.94
C ARG A 384 15.50 68.53 -10.08
N ARG A 385 14.72 69.57 -9.77
CA ARG A 385 14.26 70.58 -10.74
C ARG A 385 14.25 71.94 -10.06
#